data_AF-A0A1B8P1N7-F1
#
_entry.id   AF-A0A1B8P1N7-F1
#
_cell.length_a   1.000
_cell.length_b   1.000
_cell.length_c   1.000
_cell.angle_alpha   90.00
_cell.angle_beta   90.00
_cell.angle_gamma   90.00
#
_symmetry.space_group_name_H-M   'P 1'
#
loop_
_entity.id
_entity.type
_entity.pdbx_description
1 polymer ?
#
loop_
_entity_poly.entity_id
_entity_poly.type
_entity_poly.pdbx_seq_one_letter_code
_entity_poly.pdbx_strand_id
1 'polypeptide(L)'
;MALHTEQRQHIETLIQLSEGRDAALAGCREVIRRSWQRCVAEYRLDPGRPRPVRVLSQQALRDHQEPVDELLHVARAGVDRLYGQIAQLGYVLLLTDRRGITVEFRGQREQDRALRQAGLYLGADWDERYAGTCAVGTCLHDGQAITCHQSEHFDATHIGLTCTAARSLILKAK
;
A
#
# COMPACT_ATOMS: atom_id res chain seq x y z
N MET A 1 7.88 -20.31 -4.54
CA MET A 1 6.60 -20.25 -5.28
C MET A 1 6.92 -19.73 -6.67
N ALA A 2 6.44 -20.39 -7.72
CA ALA A 2 6.60 -19.88 -9.08
C ALA A 2 5.81 -18.56 -9.23
N LEU A 3 6.40 -17.55 -9.86
CA LEU A 3 5.69 -16.30 -10.17
C LEU A 3 4.58 -16.60 -11.18
N HIS A 4 3.36 -16.14 -10.88
CA HIS A 4 2.25 -16.21 -11.83
C HIS A 4 2.61 -15.43 -13.09
N THR A 5 2.07 -15.82 -14.25
CA THR A 5 2.38 -15.19 -15.55
C THR A 5 2.17 -13.68 -15.52
N GLU A 6 1.11 -13.20 -14.86
CA GLU A 6 0.81 -11.79 -14.69
C GLU A 6 1.89 -11.05 -13.89
N GLN A 7 2.43 -11.67 -12.83
CA GLN A 7 3.50 -11.09 -12.04
C GLN A 7 4.78 -10.92 -12.87
N ARG A 8 5.10 -11.90 -13.73
CA ARG A 8 6.26 -11.82 -14.63
C ARG A 8 6.11 -10.69 -15.66
N GLN A 9 4.96 -10.60 -16.31
CA GLN A 9 4.66 -9.52 -17.27
C GLN A 9 4.71 -8.14 -16.62
N HIS A 10 4.19 -8.02 -15.39
CA HIS A 10 4.24 -6.78 -14.63
C HIS A 10 5.67 -6.38 -14.27
N ILE A 11 6.50 -7.32 -13.82
CA ILE A 11 7.92 -7.09 -13.55
C ILE A 11 8.65 -6.65 -14.84
N GLU A 12 8.40 -7.31 -15.97
CA GLU A 12 8.99 -6.92 -17.26
C GLU A 12 8.63 -5.49 -17.65
N THR A 13 7.39 -5.06 -17.37
CA THR A 13 6.91 -3.69 -17.62
C THR A 13 7.69 -2.67 -16.79
N LEU A 14 7.89 -2.94 -15.50
CA LEU A 14 8.68 -2.08 -14.62
C LEU A 14 10.18 -2.08 -14.95
N ILE A 15 10.72 -3.20 -15.45
CA ILE A 15 12.10 -3.26 -15.94
C ILE A 15 12.26 -2.37 -17.19
N GLN A 16 11.33 -2.45 -18.16
CA GLN A 16 11.35 -1.58 -19.34
C GLN A 16 11.29 -0.10 -18.96
N LEU A 17 10.49 0.26 -17.96
CA LEU A 17 10.48 1.61 -17.39
C LEU A 17 11.86 2.00 -16.84
N SER A 18 12.54 1.10 -16.12
CA SER A 18 13.86 1.39 -15.54
C SER A 18 14.95 1.62 -16.58
N GLU A 19 14.76 1.07 -17.78
CA GLU A 19 15.62 1.28 -18.94
C GLU A 19 15.22 2.50 -19.79
N GLY A 20 14.23 3.30 -19.34
CA GLY A 20 13.75 4.49 -20.04
C GLY A 20 12.84 4.20 -21.24
N ARG A 21 12.28 2.99 -21.33
CA ARG A 21 11.36 2.59 -22.41
C ARG A 21 9.92 2.91 -22.00
N ASP A 22 9.55 4.18 -22.13
CA ASP A 22 8.23 4.70 -21.72
C ASP A 22 7.04 4.18 -22.55
N ALA A 23 7.29 3.51 -23.69
CA ALA A 23 6.23 2.90 -24.51
C ALA A 23 5.39 1.89 -23.73
N ALA A 24 5.95 1.26 -22.69
CA ALA A 24 5.25 0.33 -21.80
C ALA A 24 4.25 1.02 -20.85
N LEU A 25 4.27 2.36 -20.76
CA LEU A 25 3.41 3.16 -19.88
C LEU A 25 2.19 3.75 -20.59
N ALA A 26 1.93 3.35 -21.83
CA ALA A 26 0.77 3.81 -22.59
C ALA A 26 -0.52 3.49 -21.82
N GLY A 27 -1.29 4.53 -21.47
CA GLY A 27 -2.52 4.38 -20.68
C GLY A 27 -2.36 4.36 -19.15
N CYS A 28 -1.13 4.36 -18.63
CA CYS A 28 -0.89 4.51 -17.19
C CYS A 28 -1.24 5.94 -16.74
N ARG A 29 -1.92 6.07 -15.59
CA ARG A 29 -2.23 7.39 -15.01
C ARG A 29 -0.95 8.10 -14.60
N GLU A 30 -0.89 9.41 -14.81
CA GLU A 30 0.31 10.22 -14.55
C GLU A 30 0.82 10.09 -13.11
N VAL A 31 -0.08 10.05 -12.13
CA VAL A 31 0.29 9.85 -10.73
C VAL A 31 1.02 8.52 -10.49
N ILE A 32 0.59 7.44 -11.13
CA ILE A 32 1.21 6.10 -11.00
C ILE A 32 2.55 6.09 -11.72
N ARG A 33 2.64 6.69 -12.91
CA ARG A 33 3.89 6.84 -13.67
C ARG A 33 4.95 7.56 -12.84
N ARG A 34 4.62 8.71 -12.24
CA ARG A 34 5.53 9.47 -11.37
C ARG A 34 5.97 8.66 -10.16
N SER A 35 5.05 7.93 -9.54
CA SER A 35 5.38 7.05 -8.40
C SER A 35 6.32 5.92 -8.80
N TRP A 36 6.11 5.25 -9.94
CA TRP A 36 7.05 4.25 -10.44
C TRP A 36 8.41 4.83 -10.77
N GLN A 37 8.45 6.02 -11.37
CA GLN A 37 9.71 6.73 -11.62
C GLN A 37 10.46 7.03 -10.33
N ARG A 38 9.79 7.50 -9.27
CA ARG A 38 10.43 7.66 -7.94
C ARG A 38 10.97 6.34 -7.42
N CYS A 39 10.15 5.28 -7.46
CA CYS A 39 10.53 3.94 -7.01
C CYS A 39 11.82 3.45 -7.69
N VAL A 40 11.93 3.61 -9.00
CA VAL A 40 13.09 3.12 -9.77
C VAL A 40 14.27 4.08 -9.70
N ALA A 41 14.06 5.37 -9.99
CA ALA A 41 15.12 6.34 -10.18
C ALA A 41 15.68 6.87 -8.86
N GLU A 42 14.81 7.16 -7.89
CA GLU A 42 15.19 7.76 -6.60
C GLU A 42 15.46 6.69 -5.55
N TYR A 43 14.55 5.73 -5.39
CA TYR A 43 14.63 4.71 -4.33
C TYR A 43 15.39 3.46 -4.75
N ARG A 44 15.76 3.35 -6.03
CA ARG A 44 16.52 2.22 -6.60
C ARG A 44 15.89 0.88 -6.25
N LEU A 45 14.56 0.81 -6.30
CA LEU A 45 13.84 -0.44 -6.13
C LEU A 45 14.08 -1.32 -7.36
N ASP A 46 14.34 -2.60 -7.12
CA ASP A 46 14.47 -3.62 -8.15
C ASP A 46 13.11 -4.32 -8.31
N PRO A 47 12.40 -4.12 -9.44
CA PRO A 47 11.10 -4.75 -9.67
C PRO A 47 11.17 -6.29 -9.69
N GLY A 48 12.32 -6.86 -10.07
CA GLY A 48 12.53 -8.30 -10.16
C GLY A 48 12.79 -8.98 -8.82
N ARG A 49 12.99 -8.20 -7.75
CA ARG A 49 13.36 -8.71 -6.43
C ARG A 49 12.28 -8.38 -5.38
N PRO A 50 11.40 -9.35 -5.06
CA PRO A 50 10.43 -9.18 -3.99
C PRO A 50 11.12 -8.80 -2.68
N ARG A 51 10.56 -7.82 -1.97
CA ARG A 51 11.06 -7.39 -0.67
C ARG A 51 10.12 -7.84 0.44
N PRO A 52 10.64 -8.20 1.62
CA PRO A 52 9.78 -8.45 2.75
C PRO A 52 9.05 -7.15 3.13
N VAL A 53 7.79 -7.28 3.53
CA VAL A 53 7.04 -6.18 4.13
C VAL A 53 7.83 -5.66 5.32
N ARG A 54 8.02 -4.34 5.38
CA ARG A 54 8.61 -3.67 6.53
C ARG A 54 7.51 -3.45 7.58
N VAL A 55 7.64 -4.13 8.71
CA VAL A 55 6.74 -4.00 9.86
C VAL A 55 7.55 -3.55 11.06
N LEU A 56 7.11 -2.49 11.72
CA LEU A 56 7.76 -1.95 12.90
C LEU A 56 7.69 -2.92 14.09
N SER A 57 8.67 -2.81 14.99
CA SER A 57 8.58 -3.45 16.30
C SER A 57 7.42 -2.86 17.10
N GLN A 58 6.93 -3.59 18.09
CA GLN A 58 5.84 -3.11 18.92
C GLN A 58 6.19 -1.81 19.66
N GLN A 59 7.46 -1.64 20.07
CA GLN A 59 7.92 -0.41 20.71
C GLN A 59 7.87 0.75 19.72
N ALA A 60 8.43 0.60 18.53
CA ALA A 60 8.39 1.65 17.52
C ALA A 60 6.95 1.98 17.12
N LEU A 61 6.07 0.99 17.00
CA LEU A 61 4.65 1.24 16.72
C LEU A 61 3.99 2.11 17.80
N ARG A 62 4.30 1.93 19.09
CA ARG A 62 3.77 2.78 20.16
C ARG A 62 4.17 4.24 19.97
N ASP A 63 5.42 4.50 19.62
CA ASP A 63 5.92 5.85 19.36
C ASP A 63 5.17 6.54 18.20
N HIS A 64 4.57 5.76 17.29
CA HIS A 64 3.70 6.24 16.21
C HIS A 64 2.22 6.35 16.59
N GLN A 65 1.75 5.55 17.56
CA GLN A 65 0.36 5.57 18.04
C GLN A 65 0.12 6.70 19.05
N GLU A 66 1.06 6.95 19.95
CA GLU A 66 0.93 7.97 21.01
C GLU A 66 0.54 9.36 20.46
N PRO A 67 1.17 9.89 19.38
CA PRO A 67 0.83 11.23 18.87
C PRO A 67 -0.54 11.33 18.21
N VAL A 68 -1.19 10.20 17.92
CA VAL A 68 -2.48 10.14 17.22
C VAL A 68 -3.59 9.51 18.07
N ASP A 69 -3.30 9.11 19.30
CA ASP A 69 -4.24 8.34 20.15
C ASP A 69 -5.57 9.08 20.37
N GLU A 70 -5.52 10.38 20.66
CA GLU A 70 -6.74 11.21 20.80
C GLU A 70 -7.57 11.22 19.51
N LEU A 71 -6.92 11.34 18.35
CA LEU A 71 -7.59 11.31 17.06
C LEU A 71 -8.20 9.94 16.79
N LEU A 72 -7.47 8.86 17.05
CA LEU A 72 -7.97 7.49 16.91
C LEU A 72 -9.17 7.25 17.83
N HIS A 73 -9.14 7.78 19.05
CA HIS A 73 -10.25 7.69 20.00
C HIS A 73 -11.52 8.36 19.45
N VAL A 74 -11.39 9.59 18.95
CA VAL A 74 -12.52 10.34 18.36
C VAL A 74 -13.04 9.69 17.07
N ALA A 75 -12.14 9.19 16.21
CA ALA A 75 -12.48 8.60 14.92
C ALA A 75 -13.09 7.19 15.03
N ARG A 76 -12.88 6.49 16.17
CA ARG A 76 -13.21 5.07 16.35
C ARG A 76 -14.63 4.70 15.91
N ALA A 77 -15.64 5.43 16.37
CA ALA A 77 -17.02 5.12 16.03
C ALA A 77 -17.31 5.25 14.52
N GLY A 78 -16.71 6.26 13.86
CA GLY A 78 -16.83 6.45 12.42
C GLY A 78 -16.11 5.34 11.64
N VAL A 79 -14.93 4.96 12.09
CA VAL A 79 -14.11 3.89 11.52
C VAL A 79 -14.81 2.54 11.64
N ASP A 80 -15.35 2.22 12.81
CA ASP A 80 -16.08 0.97 13.04
C ASP A 80 -17.36 0.91 12.19
N ARG A 81 -18.08 2.03 12.07
CA ARG A 81 -19.25 2.13 11.19
C ARG A 81 -18.90 1.91 9.73
N LEU A 82 -17.83 2.55 9.23
CA LEU A 82 -17.36 2.37 7.85
C LEU A 82 -16.93 0.93 7.61
N TYR A 83 -16.16 0.34 8.53
CA TYR A 83 -15.74 -1.05 8.43
C TYR A 83 -16.96 -2.00 8.39
N GLY A 84 -17.99 -1.76 9.21
CA GLY A 84 -19.22 -2.56 9.20
C GLY A 84 -19.94 -2.59 7.84
N GLN A 85 -19.82 -1.53 7.03
CA GLN A 85 -20.41 -1.45 5.69
C GLN A 85 -19.63 -2.25 4.64
N ILE A 86 -18.31 -2.31 4.78
CA ILE A 86 -17.40 -2.89 3.76
C ILE A 86 -16.91 -4.31 4.14
N ALA A 87 -17.03 -4.71 5.41
CA ALA A 87 -16.45 -5.95 5.91
C ALA A 87 -16.97 -7.18 5.16
N GLN A 88 -18.27 -7.22 4.83
CA GLN A 88 -18.89 -8.34 4.10
C GLN A 88 -18.40 -8.45 2.65
N LEU A 89 -17.84 -7.38 2.10
CA LEU A 89 -17.26 -7.35 0.76
C LEU A 89 -15.81 -7.86 0.74
N GLY A 90 -15.29 -8.30 1.89
CA GLY A 90 -13.91 -8.76 2.06
C GLY A 90 -12.91 -7.61 2.24
N TYR A 91 -13.39 -6.42 2.63
CA TYR A 91 -12.52 -5.26 2.79
C TYR A 91 -11.79 -5.20 4.11
N VAL A 92 -10.61 -4.57 4.08
CA VAL A 92 -9.86 -4.17 5.26
C VAL A 92 -9.68 -2.66 5.29
N LEU A 93 -9.55 -2.13 6.49
CA LEU A 93 -9.37 -0.71 6.72
C LEU A 93 -8.10 -0.52 7.54
N LEU A 94 -7.26 0.40 7.06
CA LEU A 94 -6.00 0.78 7.67
C LEU A 94 -6.07 2.28 7.97
N LEU A 95 -5.70 2.66 9.19
CA LEU A 95 -5.37 4.04 9.51
C LEU A 95 -3.85 4.13 9.60
N THR A 96 -3.29 5.12 8.92
CA THR A 96 -1.87 5.40 9.01
C THR A 96 -1.61 6.77 9.59
N ASP A 97 -0.46 6.91 10.23
CA ASP A 97 0.06 8.22 10.59
C ASP A 97 0.56 8.98 9.35
N ARG A 98 1.14 10.16 9.57
CA ARG A 98 1.68 11.03 8.51
C ARG A 98 2.91 10.44 7.80
N ARG A 99 3.51 9.38 8.33
CA ARG A 99 4.66 8.68 7.74
C ARG A 99 4.25 7.43 6.98
N GLY A 100 2.95 7.10 6.94
CA GLY A 100 2.45 5.91 6.27
C GLY A 100 2.58 4.64 7.12
N ILE A 101 2.80 4.77 8.43
CA ILE A 101 2.83 3.63 9.35
C ILE A 101 1.40 3.29 9.75
N THR A 102 1.01 2.02 9.61
CA THR A 102 -0.31 1.53 10.03
C THR A 102 -0.43 1.57 11.55
N VAL A 103 -1.24 2.48 12.07
CA VAL A 103 -1.48 2.68 13.51
C VAL A 103 -2.78 2.03 13.99
N GLU A 104 -3.73 1.80 13.09
CA GLU A 104 -4.96 1.07 13.36
C GLU A 104 -5.37 0.20 12.17
N PHE A 105 -6.02 -0.93 12.46
CA PHE A 105 -6.44 -1.91 11.45
C PHE A 105 -7.81 -2.51 11.81
N ARG A 106 -8.63 -2.75 10.79
CA ARG A 106 -9.84 -3.57 10.84
C ARG A 106 -9.82 -4.56 9.68
N GLY A 107 -9.98 -5.85 9.98
CA GLY A 107 -10.05 -6.91 8.99
C GLY A 107 -10.64 -8.19 9.59
N GLN A 108 -10.98 -9.13 8.72
CA GLN A 108 -11.52 -10.43 9.10
C GLN A 108 -10.41 -11.34 9.63
N ARG A 109 -10.62 -11.94 10.81
CA ARG A 109 -9.62 -12.78 11.49
C ARG A 109 -9.22 -13.99 10.65
N GLU A 110 -10.17 -14.51 9.86
CA GLU A 110 -9.98 -15.64 8.95
C GLU A 110 -8.92 -15.35 7.89
N GLN A 111 -8.66 -14.06 7.60
CA GLN A 111 -7.72 -13.62 6.58
C GLN A 111 -6.36 -13.17 7.17
N ASP A 112 -6.22 -13.12 8.51
CA ASP A 112 -5.06 -12.53 9.21
C ASP A 112 -3.70 -12.97 8.64
N ARG A 113 -3.55 -14.26 8.30
CA ARG A 113 -2.30 -14.78 7.74
C ARG A 113 -1.98 -14.17 6.37
N ALA A 114 -2.94 -14.15 5.47
CA ALA A 114 -2.78 -13.59 4.13
C ALA A 114 -2.60 -12.07 4.20
N LEU A 115 -3.36 -11.40 5.07
CA LEU A 115 -3.25 -9.97 5.29
C LEU A 115 -1.86 -9.59 5.80
N ARG A 116 -1.31 -10.31 6.79
CA ARG A 116 0.06 -10.10 7.28
C ARG A 116 1.13 -10.32 6.21
N GLN A 117 0.96 -11.34 5.36
CA GLN A 117 1.88 -11.59 4.25
C GLN A 117 1.89 -10.45 3.23
N ALA A 118 0.73 -9.83 2.98
CA ALA A 118 0.57 -8.65 2.14
C ALA A 118 0.78 -7.32 2.89
N GLY A 119 1.32 -7.36 4.12
CA GLY A 119 1.63 -6.19 4.93
C GLY A 119 0.44 -5.41 5.46
N LEU A 120 -0.76 -5.96 5.42
CA LEU A 120 -1.99 -5.32 5.87
C LEU A 120 -2.22 -5.55 7.36
N TYR A 121 -1.27 -5.10 8.15
CA TYR A 121 -1.32 -5.28 9.58
C TYR A 121 -0.70 -4.10 10.30
N LEU A 122 -1.01 -3.99 11.59
CA LEU A 122 -0.44 -2.98 12.48
C LEU A 122 1.10 -2.92 12.37
N GLY A 123 1.62 -1.70 12.31
CA GLY A 123 3.04 -1.42 12.18
C GLY A 123 3.61 -1.53 10.76
N ALA A 124 2.81 -1.92 9.76
CA ALA A 124 3.29 -1.94 8.38
C ALA A 124 3.62 -0.53 7.87
N ASP A 125 4.78 -0.42 7.24
CA ASP A 125 5.35 0.80 6.68
C ASP A 125 5.07 0.86 5.17
N TRP A 126 4.24 1.82 4.78
CA TRP A 126 3.78 2.01 3.40
C TRP A 126 4.49 3.14 2.66
N ASP A 127 5.60 3.63 3.18
CA ASP A 127 6.44 4.56 2.45
C ASP A 127 6.92 3.92 1.13
N GLU A 128 6.82 4.64 0.02
CA GLU A 128 7.21 4.15 -1.31
C GLU A 128 8.66 3.66 -1.34
N ARG A 129 9.54 4.19 -0.48
CA ARG A 129 10.92 3.74 -0.32
C ARG A 129 11.06 2.26 0.05
N TYR A 130 10.03 1.69 0.67
CA TYR A 130 10.03 0.31 1.12
C TYR A 130 8.96 -0.53 0.42
N ALA A 131 7.72 -0.01 0.34
CA ALA A 131 6.58 -0.71 -0.22
C ALA A 131 6.46 -0.57 -1.76
N GLY A 132 7.20 0.37 -2.35
CA GLY A 132 6.97 0.80 -3.73
C GLY A 132 5.64 1.54 -3.90
N THR A 133 5.24 1.77 -5.15
CA THR A 133 3.94 2.38 -5.48
C THR A 133 2.82 1.59 -4.83
N CYS A 134 2.13 2.26 -3.91
CA CYS A 134 0.92 1.81 -3.24
C CYS A 134 0.05 3.05 -2.98
N ALA A 135 -1.25 2.87 -2.74
CA ALA A 135 -2.15 4.01 -2.55
C ALA A 135 -1.71 4.91 -1.38
N VAL A 136 -1.20 4.33 -0.29
CA VAL A 136 -0.76 5.08 0.90
C VAL A 136 0.42 6.00 0.59
N GLY A 137 1.54 5.43 0.15
CA GLY A 137 2.77 6.17 -0.12
C GLY A 137 2.55 7.22 -1.22
N THR A 138 1.79 6.84 -2.26
CA THR A 138 1.47 7.77 -3.35
C THR A 138 0.58 8.91 -2.89
N CYS A 139 -0.43 8.64 -2.05
CA CYS A 139 -1.28 9.68 -1.45
C CYS A 139 -0.47 10.64 -0.57
N LEU A 140 0.51 10.14 0.18
CA LEU A 140 1.37 10.96 1.03
C LEU A 140 2.28 11.87 0.21
N HIS A 141 2.84 11.38 -0.89
CA HIS A 141 3.68 12.16 -1.79
C HIS A 141 2.89 13.21 -2.58
N ASP A 142 1.79 12.81 -3.22
CA ASP A 142 1.05 13.67 -4.13
C ASP A 142 -0.01 14.53 -3.40
N GLY A 143 -0.31 14.23 -2.13
CA GLY A 143 -1.22 15.00 -1.30
C GLY A 143 -2.70 14.90 -1.69
N GLN A 144 -3.05 13.98 -2.60
CA GLN A 144 -4.40 13.76 -3.11
C GLN A 144 -4.86 12.33 -2.86
N ALA A 145 -6.17 12.15 -2.72
CA ALA A 145 -6.75 10.82 -2.63
C ALA A 145 -6.52 10.05 -3.93
N ILE A 146 -6.19 8.76 -3.82
CA ILE A 146 -5.84 7.91 -4.95
C ILE A 146 -6.29 6.48 -4.71
N THR A 147 -6.84 5.88 -5.76
CA THR A 147 -6.94 4.42 -5.87
C THR A 147 -5.72 3.91 -6.63
N CYS A 148 -5.01 2.92 -6.10
CA CYS A 148 -3.98 2.13 -6.76
C CYS A 148 -4.59 0.75 -7.03
N HIS A 149 -4.83 0.44 -8.30
CA HIS A 149 -5.58 -0.72 -8.74
C HIS A 149 -4.64 -1.74 -9.40
N GLN A 150 -4.61 -2.95 -8.85
CA GLN A 150 -3.93 -4.12 -9.42
C GLN A 150 -2.50 -3.81 -9.87
N SER A 151 -2.24 -3.92 -11.18
CA SER A 151 -0.95 -3.71 -11.83
C SER A 151 -0.42 -2.29 -11.74
N GLU A 152 -1.12 -1.36 -11.09
CA GLU A 152 -0.58 -0.05 -10.70
C GLU A 152 0.35 -0.13 -9.47
N HIS A 153 0.24 -1.18 -8.64
CA HIS A 153 1.19 -1.42 -7.56
C HIS A 153 2.59 -1.67 -8.15
N PHE A 154 3.64 -1.24 -7.44
CA PHE A 154 5.01 -1.55 -7.86
C PHE A 154 5.42 -2.98 -7.48
N ASP A 155 4.98 -3.46 -6.31
CA ASP A 155 5.28 -4.82 -5.88
C ASP A 155 4.35 -5.82 -6.59
N ALA A 156 4.95 -6.75 -7.34
CA ALA A 156 4.23 -7.80 -8.06
C ALA A 156 3.42 -8.73 -7.14
N THR A 157 3.72 -8.79 -5.85
CA THR A 157 2.90 -9.51 -4.86
C THR A 157 1.59 -8.80 -4.53
N HIS A 158 1.49 -7.51 -4.87
CA HIS A 158 0.33 -6.68 -4.60
C HIS A 158 -0.61 -6.46 -5.79
N ILE A 159 -0.28 -6.97 -6.99
CA ILE A 159 -1.09 -6.72 -8.19
C ILE A 159 -2.45 -7.45 -8.18
N GLY A 160 -2.68 -8.35 -7.23
CA GLY A 160 -4.00 -8.92 -6.99
C GLY A 160 -4.95 -8.00 -6.21
N LEU A 161 -4.52 -6.77 -5.87
CA LEU A 161 -5.21 -5.92 -4.90
C LEU A 161 -5.62 -4.58 -5.47
N THR A 162 -6.67 -4.01 -4.90
CA THR A 162 -7.04 -2.61 -5.06
C THR A 162 -6.98 -1.88 -3.72
N CYS A 163 -6.21 -0.79 -3.68
CA CYS A 163 -6.07 0.07 -2.51
C CYS A 163 -6.61 1.46 -2.83
N THR A 164 -7.35 2.07 -1.92
CA THR A 164 -7.75 3.48 -2.02
C THR A 164 -7.29 4.20 -0.76
N ALA A 165 -6.58 5.31 -0.92
CA ALA A 165 -6.09 6.12 0.17
C ALA A 165 -6.60 7.55 0.00
N ALA A 166 -6.96 8.16 1.12
CA ALA A 166 -7.09 9.59 1.27
C ALA A 166 -6.26 10.02 2.48
N ARG A 167 -5.95 11.32 2.58
CA ARG A 167 -5.21 11.84 3.74
C ARG A 167 -5.96 11.43 5.02
N SER A 168 -5.29 10.65 5.88
CA SER A 168 -5.77 10.10 7.16
C SER A 168 -6.62 8.81 7.13
N LEU A 169 -6.91 8.19 5.97
CA LEU A 169 -7.68 6.93 5.90
C LEU A 169 -7.29 6.11 4.67
N ILE A 170 -6.98 4.82 4.89
CA ILE A 170 -6.70 3.87 3.81
C ILE A 170 -7.72 2.75 3.86
N LEU A 171 -8.43 2.61 2.75
CA LEU A 171 -9.27 1.48 2.47
C LEU A 171 -8.48 0.55 1.57
N LYS A 172 -8.21 -0.68 1.99
CA LYS A 172 -7.79 -1.70 1.02
C LYS A 172 -8.90 -2.69 0.87
N ALA A 173 -9.38 -2.94 -0.35
CA ALA A 173 -9.73 -4.32 -0.67
C ALA A 173 -10.04 -4.70 -2.10
N LYS A 174 -9.99 -6.03 -2.16
CA LYS A 174 -10.02 -6.98 -3.25
C LYS A 174 -8.80 -6.85 -4.13
#